data_AF-A0A258QYK3-F1
#
_entry.id   AF-A0A258QYK3-F1
#
_cell.length_a   1.000
_cell.length_b   1.000
_cell.length_c   1.000
_cell.angle_alpha   90.00
_cell.angle_beta   90.00
_cell.angle_gamma   90.00
#
_symmetry.space_group_name_H-M   'P 1'
#
loop_
_entity.id
_entity.type
_entity.pdbx_description
1 polymer ?
#
loop_
_entity_poly.entity_id
_entity_poly.type
_entity_poly.pdbx_seq_one_letter_code
_entity_poly.pdbx_strand_id
1 'polypeptide(L)'
;MNVRPEPSALLADLLPATAASVRAMRRRRLAMLALNLATLALVALFAARLAAQNGWRAVDLVLLACVLVATPWNAIGFWNASVGLFLLHARRDGVMQAAPFLGRMRDAPVSTRTAILMTLRNEDPERALSRLRAVKAGLDATGFGGQFDYFLLSDTNRADVARAEEEAVAGWQAEAGGRILYRRRPVNTGFKAGNVRDFCLTWGGAYDFMLPLDADSLMGAPAVLDLV
;
A
#
# COMPACT_ATOMS: atom_id res chain seq x y z
N MET A 1 -8.01 -30.29 -16.81
CA MET A 1 -7.29 -29.53 -17.87
C MET A 1 -7.77 -28.10 -17.81
N ASN A 2 -7.04 -27.23 -17.09
CA ASN A 2 -7.41 -25.83 -16.96
C ASN A 2 -6.57 -25.06 -17.98
N VAL A 3 -7.18 -24.70 -19.11
CA VAL A 3 -6.52 -23.93 -20.16
C VAL A 3 -6.26 -22.55 -19.57
N ARG A 4 -4.99 -22.24 -19.27
CA ARG A 4 -4.60 -20.86 -18.92
C ARG A 4 -5.00 -19.98 -20.10
N PRO A 5 -5.84 -18.94 -19.92
CA PRO A 5 -6.11 -18.02 -21.01
C PRO A 5 -4.79 -17.38 -21.44
N GLU A 6 -4.58 -17.31 -22.76
CA GLU A 6 -3.42 -16.67 -23.38
C GLU A 6 -3.26 -15.24 -22.82
N PRO A 7 -2.05 -14.82 -22.39
CA PRO A 7 -1.82 -13.50 -21.79
C PRO A 7 -2.21 -12.33 -22.72
N SER A 8 -2.32 -12.58 -24.01
CA SER A 8 -2.79 -11.63 -25.03
C SER A 8 -4.26 -11.25 -24.90
N ALA A 9 -5.14 -12.15 -24.45
CA ALA A 9 -6.56 -11.88 -24.28
C ALA A 9 -6.84 -10.96 -23.07
N LEU A 10 -6.11 -11.16 -21.98
CA LEU A 10 -6.13 -10.27 -20.80
C LEU A 10 -5.59 -8.87 -21.12
N LEU A 11 -4.54 -8.78 -21.94
CA LEU A 11 -3.99 -7.50 -22.42
C LEU A 11 -4.90 -6.77 -23.42
N ALA A 12 -5.70 -7.51 -24.20
CA ALA A 12 -6.66 -6.93 -25.14
C ALA A 12 -7.87 -6.31 -24.43
N ASP A 13 -8.35 -6.87 -23.32
CA ASP A 13 -9.37 -6.23 -22.47
C ASP A 13 -8.82 -5.02 -21.69
N LEU A 14 -7.50 -4.91 -21.56
CA LEU A 14 -6.82 -3.78 -20.89
C LEU A 14 -6.58 -2.57 -21.81
N LEU A 15 -6.81 -2.65 -23.13
CA LEU A 15 -6.69 -1.50 -24.05
C LEU A 15 -7.78 -1.51 -25.14
N PRO A 16 -8.43 -0.37 -25.47
CA PRO A 16 -7.94 0.98 -25.23
C PRO A 16 -8.92 1.84 -24.42
N ALA A 17 -8.34 2.70 -23.58
CA ALA A 17 -8.92 3.97 -23.24
C ALA A 17 -9.54 4.60 -24.52
N THR A 18 -10.87 4.68 -24.62
CA THR A 18 -11.56 5.37 -25.72
C THR A 18 -10.95 6.75 -25.93
N ALA A 19 -10.94 7.29 -27.14
CA ALA A 19 -10.38 8.62 -27.40
C ALA A 19 -10.93 9.71 -26.44
N ALA A 20 -12.19 9.54 -26.00
CA ALA A 20 -12.82 10.35 -24.95
C ALA A 20 -12.13 10.22 -23.58
N SER A 21 -11.80 9.00 -23.14
CA SER A 21 -11.10 8.75 -21.88
C SER A 21 -9.64 9.24 -21.90
N VAL A 22 -8.92 9.12 -23.02
CA VAL A 22 -7.57 9.68 -23.20
C VAL A 22 -7.61 11.21 -23.10
N ARG A 23 -8.58 11.84 -23.76
CA ARG A 23 -8.79 13.30 -23.69
C ARG A 23 -9.13 13.77 -22.28
N ALA A 24 -10.01 13.05 -21.59
CA ALA A 24 -10.35 13.34 -20.19
C ALA A 24 -9.13 13.22 -19.27
N MET A 25 -8.33 12.17 -19.43
CA MET A 25 -7.09 11.97 -18.66
C MET A 25 -6.07 13.09 -18.93
N ARG A 26 -5.86 13.46 -20.20
CA ARG A 26 -4.98 14.57 -20.57
C ARG A 26 -5.44 15.88 -19.94
N ARG A 27 -6.75 16.15 -19.95
CA ARG A 27 -7.33 17.36 -19.34
C ARG A 27 -7.13 17.39 -17.82
N ARG A 28 -7.33 16.27 -17.14
CA ARG A 28 -7.04 16.11 -15.69
C ARG A 28 -5.56 16.34 -15.38
N ARG A 29 -4.66 15.75 -16.16
CA ARG A 29 -3.20 15.93 -16.01
C ARG A 29 -2.77 17.37 -16.22
N LEU A 30 -3.30 18.04 -17.27
CA LEU A 30 -3.02 19.44 -17.53
C LEU A 30 -3.57 20.36 -16.42
N ALA A 31 -4.76 20.08 -15.90
CA ALA A 31 -5.32 20.82 -14.78
C ALA A 31 -4.43 20.68 -13.53
N MET A 32 -4.04 19.45 -13.17
CA MET A 32 -3.13 19.22 -12.03
C MET A 32 -1.77 19.88 -12.25
N LEU A 33 -1.20 19.79 -13.46
CA LEU A 33 0.06 20.46 -13.79
C LEU A 33 -0.08 21.98 -13.65
N ALA A 34 -1.15 22.57 -14.17
CA ALA A 34 -1.40 24.01 -14.08
C ALA A 34 -1.56 24.47 -12.62
N LEU A 35 -2.30 23.72 -11.80
CA LEU A 35 -2.47 24.01 -10.37
C LEU A 35 -1.13 23.95 -9.62
N ASN A 36 -0.32 22.92 -9.88
CA ASN A 36 0.99 22.78 -9.25
C ASN A 36 1.97 23.88 -9.69
N LEU A 37 2.01 24.21 -10.98
CA LEU A 37 2.83 25.31 -11.49
C LEU A 37 2.38 26.66 -10.95
N ALA A 38 1.07 26.89 -10.84
CA ALA A 38 0.52 28.10 -10.24
C ALA A 38 0.89 28.22 -8.75
N THR A 39 0.76 27.13 -7.98
CA THR A 39 1.20 27.09 -6.58
C THR A 39 2.70 27.34 -6.46
N LEU A 40 3.53 26.70 -7.29
CA LEU A 40 4.98 26.90 -7.30
C LEU A 40 5.33 28.36 -7.62
N ALA A 41 4.72 28.94 -8.65
CA ALA A 41 4.94 30.34 -9.03
C ALA A 41 4.51 31.31 -7.92
N LEU A 42 3.39 31.04 -7.25
CA LEU A 42 2.89 31.86 -6.15
C LEU A 42 3.86 31.80 -4.96
N VAL A 43 4.27 30.60 -4.56
CA VAL A 43 5.26 30.40 -3.47
C VAL A 43 6.59 31.05 -3.83
N ALA A 44 7.07 30.89 -5.07
CA ALA A 44 8.28 31.54 -5.57
C ALA A 44 8.19 33.06 -5.45
N LEU A 45 7.07 33.65 -5.88
CA LEU A 45 6.82 35.08 -5.82
C LEU A 45 6.82 35.58 -4.37
N PHE A 46 6.13 34.90 -3.45
CA PHE A 46 6.09 35.28 -2.05
C PHE A 46 7.46 35.15 -1.38
N ALA A 47 8.17 34.05 -1.62
CA ALA A 47 9.51 33.83 -1.08
C ALA A 47 10.49 34.88 -1.60
N ALA A 48 10.47 35.20 -2.90
CA ALA A 48 11.30 36.24 -3.50
C ALA A 48 10.97 37.63 -2.95
N ARG A 49 9.69 37.95 -2.74
CA ARG A 49 9.28 39.22 -2.12
C ARG A 49 9.76 39.34 -0.68
N LEU A 50 9.74 38.25 0.09
CA LEU A 50 10.24 38.22 1.47
C LEU A 50 11.77 38.40 1.50
N ALA A 51 12.48 37.66 0.65
CA ALA A 51 13.93 37.77 0.49
C ALA A 51 14.37 39.20 0.09
N ALA A 52 13.63 39.85 -0.80
CA ALA A 52 13.98 41.17 -1.32
C ALA A 52 13.83 42.32 -0.29
N GLN A 53 13.18 42.09 0.87
CA GLN A 53 12.89 43.16 1.84
C GLN A 53 14.16 43.84 2.40
N ASN A 54 15.27 43.10 2.53
CA ASN A 54 16.55 43.59 3.05
C ASN A 54 17.68 43.53 2.02
N GLY A 55 17.32 43.47 0.73
CA GLY A 55 18.24 43.22 -0.38
C GLY A 55 18.65 41.75 -0.52
N TRP A 56 19.09 41.35 -1.71
CA TRP A 56 19.47 39.96 -1.99
C TRP A 56 20.83 39.60 -1.39
N ARG A 57 20.86 38.57 -0.54
CA ARG A 57 22.08 37.93 -0.05
C ARG A 57 22.19 36.51 -0.59
N ALA A 58 23.39 35.93 -0.52
CA ALA A 58 23.62 34.55 -0.94
C ALA A 58 22.73 33.54 -0.17
N VAL A 59 22.49 33.81 1.12
CA VAL A 59 21.59 32.97 1.94
C VAL A 59 20.15 33.00 1.43
N ASP A 60 19.68 34.14 0.91
CA ASP A 60 18.31 34.26 0.38
C ASP A 60 18.13 33.47 -0.91
N LEU A 61 19.17 33.42 -1.76
CA LEU A 61 19.19 32.59 -2.95
C LEU A 61 19.15 31.09 -2.60
N VAL A 62 19.93 30.68 -1.59
CA VAL A 62 19.92 29.29 -1.10
C VAL A 62 18.55 28.94 -0.51
N LEU A 63 17.97 29.79 0.32
CA LEU A 63 16.65 29.58 0.90
C LEU A 63 15.56 29.51 -0.17
N LEU A 64 15.59 30.41 -1.16
CA LEU A 64 14.67 30.40 -2.29
C LEU A 64 14.80 29.08 -3.06
N ALA A 65 16.01 28.62 -3.36
CA ALA A 65 16.23 27.35 -4.03
C ALA A 65 15.67 26.17 -3.21
N CYS A 66 15.94 26.12 -1.90
CA CYS A 66 15.39 25.10 -1.01
C CYS A 66 13.85 25.08 -1.02
N VAL A 67 13.22 26.26 -0.95
CA VAL A 67 11.76 26.40 -1.02
C VAL A 67 11.23 25.88 -2.36
N LEU A 68 11.85 26.26 -3.48
CA LEU A 68 11.43 25.81 -4.82
C LEU A 68 11.58 24.30 -5.01
N VAL A 69 12.61 23.69 -4.43
CA VAL A 69 12.81 22.23 -4.47
C VAL A 69 11.80 21.50 -3.59
N ALA A 70 11.46 22.03 -2.42
CA ALA A 70 10.52 21.40 -1.49
C ALA A 70 9.04 21.57 -1.90
N THR A 71 8.70 22.66 -2.60
CA THR A 71 7.30 23.02 -2.91
C THR A 71 6.56 21.98 -3.78
N PRO A 72 7.15 21.40 -4.84
CA PRO A 72 6.44 20.46 -5.72
C PRO A 72 5.84 19.25 -4.97
N TRP A 73 6.57 18.62 -4.05
CA TRP A 73 6.06 17.48 -3.29
C TRP A 73 4.85 17.85 -2.44
N ASN A 74 4.92 19.01 -1.77
CA ASN A 74 3.83 19.50 -0.94
C ASN A 74 2.61 19.92 -1.79
N ALA A 75 2.83 20.62 -2.90
CA ALA A 75 1.76 21.06 -3.79
C ALA A 75 1.01 19.88 -4.42
N ILE A 76 1.74 18.84 -4.85
CA ILE A 76 1.14 17.62 -5.41
C ILE A 76 0.28 16.94 -4.34
N GLY A 77 0.81 16.78 -3.13
CA GLY A 77 0.07 16.19 -2.00
C GLY A 77 -1.19 16.98 -1.65
N PHE A 78 -1.07 18.30 -1.52
CA PHE A 78 -2.18 19.20 -1.20
C PHE A 78 -3.31 19.13 -2.23
N TRP A 79 -2.98 19.23 -3.52
CA TRP A 79 -3.98 19.17 -4.59
C TRP A 79 -4.60 17.78 -4.72
N ASN A 80 -3.80 16.71 -4.56
CA ASN A 80 -4.33 15.35 -4.55
C ASN A 80 -5.34 15.14 -3.41
N ALA A 81 -5.00 15.59 -2.20
CA ALA A 81 -5.89 15.51 -1.04
C ALA A 81 -7.16 16.37 -1.22
N SER A 82 -7.03 17.59 -1.74
CA SER A 82 -8.15 18.51 -1.96
C SER A 82 -9.12 17.99 -3.04
N VAL A 83 -8.59 17.48 -4.15
CA VAL A 83 -9.40 16.83 -5.20
C VAL A 83 -10.05 15.56 -4.66
N GLY A 84 -9.31 14.72 -3.94
CA GLY A 84 -9.85 13.51 -3.31
C GLY A 84 -10.98 13.81 -2.34
N LEU A 85 -10.80 14.79 -1.44
CA LEU A 85 -11.80 15.24 -0.50
C LEU A 85 -13.06 15.74 -1.22
N PHE A 86 -12.89 16.56 -2.25
CA PHE A 86 -14.00 17.06 -3.07
C PHE A 86 -14.74 15.91 -3.78
N LEU A 87 -14.04 14.93 -4.33
CA LEU A 87 -14.65 13.78 -4.98
C LEU A 87 -15.42 12.89 -3.99
N LEU A 88 -14.94 12.76 -2.75
CA LEU A 88 -15.62 12.00 -1.70
C LEU A 88 -16.91 12.67 -1.22
N HIS A 89 -16.94 14.01 -1.13
CA HIS A 89 -18.04 14.72 -0.46
C HIS A 89 -18.99 15.44 -1.41
N ALA A 90 -18.50 15.95 -2.55
CA ALA A 90 -19.27 16.82 -3.44
C ALA A 90 -19.74 16.12 -4.72
N ARG A 91 -19.34 14.87 -4.97
CA ARG A 91 -19.72 14.10 -6.16
C ARG A 91 -20.19 12.71 -5.76
N ARG A 92 -21.44 12.38 -6.11
CA ARG A 92 -21.88 10.97 -6.10
C ARG A 92 -20.97 10.17 -7.04
N ASP A 93 -20.46 9.05 -6.55
CA ASP A 93 -19.51 8.18 -7.25
C ASP A 93 -18.21 8.86 -7.72
N GLY A 94 -17.79 9.95 -7.06
CA GLY A 94 -16.58 10.69 -7.45
C GLY A 94 -15.31 9.83 -7.45
N VAL A 95 -15.20 8.89 -6.50
CA VAL A 95 -14.11 7.91 -6.44
C VAL A 95 -14.14 6.97 -7.64
N MET A 96 -15.32 6.46 -8.03
CA MET A 96 -15.48 5.57 -9.18
C MET A 96 -15.18 6.28 -10.51
N GLN A 97 -15.44 7.59 -10.60
CA GLN A 97 -15.08 8.38 -11.79
C GLN A 97 -13.58 8.67 -11.89
N ALA A 98 -12.88 8.72 -10.75
CA ALA A 98 -11.44 8.88 -10.70
C ALA A 98 -10.71 7.55 -10.95
N ALA A 99 -11.27 6.45 -10.43
CA ALA A 99 -10.76 5.09 -10.56
C ALA A 99 -11.84 4.13 -11.10
N PRO A 100 -12.20 4.20 -12.39
CA PRO A 100 -13.24 3.35 -12.98
C PRO A 100 -12.94 1.85 -12.93
N PHE A 101 -11.65 1.50 -12.79
CA PHE A 101 -11.21 0.11 -12.66
C PHE A 101 -11.72 -0.55 -11.37
N LEU A 102 -11.91 0.21 -10.28
CA LEU A 102 -12.46 -0.32 -9.03
C LEU A 102 -13.87 -0.89 -9.20
N GLY A 103 -14.65 -0.34 -10.14
CA GLY A 103 -16.02 -0.81 -10.40
C GLY A 103 -16.08 -2.06 -11.27
N ARG A 104 -15.05 -2.30 -12.08
CA ARG A 104 -15.00 -3.43 -13.01
C ARG A 104 -14.54 -4.72 -12.33
N MET A 105 -13.76 -4.60 -11.26
CA MET A 105 -13.15 -5.74 -10.58
C MET A 105 -13.96 -6.26 -9.38
N ARG A 106 -15.03 -5.54 -9.00
CA ARG A 106 -15.82 -5.81 -7.78
C ARG A 106 -16.50 -7.18 -7.74
N ASP A 107 -16.85 -7.73 -8.91
CA ASP A 107 -17.57 -9.01 -9.03
C ASP A 107 -16.69 -10.14 -9.60
N ALA A 108 -15.40 -9.88 -9.83
CA ALA A 108 -14.48 -10.89 -10.33
C ALA A 108 -14.11 -11.87 -9.21
N PRO A 109 -14.09 -13.19 -9.46
CA PRO A 109 -13.63 -14.15 -8.47
C PRO A 109 -12.14 -13.94 -8.20
N VAL A 110 -11.76 -13.85 -6.93
CA VAL A 110 -10.35 -13.81 -6.53
C VAL A 110 -9.74 -15.18 -6.85
N SER A 111 -8.79 -15.19 -7.78
CA SER A 111 -8.14 -16.40 -8.32
C SER A 111 -6.63 -16.42 -8.10
N THR A 112 -6.08 -15.32 -7.60
CA THR A 112 -4.66 -15.15 -7.27
C THR A 112 -4.34 -15.69 -5.88
N ARG A 113 -3.09 -16.09 -5.67
CA ARG A 113 -2.59 -16.46 -4.33
C ARG A 113 -1.90 -15.28 -3.68
N THR A 114 -2.31 -14.95 -2.46
CA THR A 114 -1.80 -13.78 -1.72
C THR A 114 -1.20 -14.20 -0.39
N ALA A 115 0.05 -13.80 -0.14
CA ALA A 115 0.70 -13.97 1.15
C ALA A 115 0.47 -12.75 2.04
N ILE A 116 -0.14 -12.93 3.22
CA ILE A 116 -0.29 -11.88 4.23
C ILE A 116 0.88 -12.01 5.20
N LEU A 117 1.76 -11.01 5.22
CA LEU A 117 2.96 -11.00 6.04
C LEU A 117 2.74 -10.11 7.26
N MET A 118 3.04 -10.58 8.46
CA MET A 118 3.13 -9.76 9.66
C MET A 118 4.55 -9.81 10.19
N THR A 119 5.19 -8.66 10.34
CA THR A 119 6.55 -8.57 10.86
C THR A 119 6.56 -8.19 12.34
N LEU A 120 7.33 -8.91 13.15
CA LEU A 120 7.51 -8.61 14.58
C LEU A 120 8.97 -8.27 14.91
N ARG A 121 9.13 -7.43 15.92
CA ARG A 121 10.34 -7.20 16.71
C ARG A 121 9.95 -6.89 18.17
N ASN A 122 9.89 -7.94 18.99
CA ASN A 122 9.62 -7.89 20.43
C ASN A 122 8.25 -7.30 20.85
N GLU A 123 7.27 -7.22 19.95
CA GLU A 123 5.89 -6.88 20.33
C GLU A 123 5.24 -8.02 21.12
N ASP A 124 4.09 -7.71 21.71
CA ASP A 124 3.22 -8.69 22.37
C ASP A 124 2.71 -9.73 21.34
N PRO A 125 3.11 -11.01 21.45
CA PRO A 125 2.73 -12.03 20.47
C PRO A 125 1.22 -12.29 20.45
N GLU A 126 0.57 -12.31 21.60
CA GLU A 126 -0.87 -12.59 21.70
C GLU A 126 -1.68 -11.48 21.00
N ARG A 127 -1.27 -10.22 21.22
CA ARG A 127 -1.91 -9.07 20.58
C ARG A 127 -1.66 -9.02 19.06
N ALA A 128 -0.50 -9.44 18.59
CA ALA A 128 -0.19 -9.51 17.17
C ALA A 128 -0.97 -10.65 16.48
N LEU A 129 -0.91 -11.86 17.05
CA LEU A 129 -1.60 -13.03 16.52
C LEU A 129 -3.12 -12.87 16.53
N SER A 130 -3.70 -12.28 17.58
CA SER A 130 -5.16 -12.04 17.64
C SER A 130 -5.65 -11.16 16.48
N ARG A 131 -4.88 -10.13 16.09
CA ARG A 131 -5.19 -9.31 14.91
C ARG A 131 -5.09 -10.11 13.62
N LEU A 132 -4.01 -10.88 13.45
CA LEU A 132 -3.84 -11.70 12.24
C LEU A 132 -4.92 -12.78 12.13
N ARG A 133 -5.34 -13.37 13.26
CA ARG A 133 -6.49 -14.29 13.37
C ARG A 133 -7.79 -13.61 12.97
N ALA A 134 -8.00 -12.35 13.38
CA ALA A 134 -9.19 -11.58 12.99
C ALA A 134 -9.22 -11.29 11.48
N VAL A 135 -8.08 -10.95 10.87
CA VAL A 135 -7.96 -10.82 9.41
C VAL A 135 -8.32 -12.15 8.73
N LYS A 136 -7.76 -13.26 9.21
CA LYS A 136 -8.05 -14.60 8.68
C LYS A 136 -9.52 -14.96 8.78
N ALA A 137 -10.13 -14.79 9.95
CA ALA A 137 -11.54 -15.09 10.17
C ALA A 137 -12.44 -14.25 9.25
N GLY A 138 -12.11 -12.96 9.07
CA GLY A 138 -12.81 -12.09 8.13
C GLY A 138 -12.73 -12.59 6.68
N LEU A 139 -11.55 -13.04 6.23
CA LEU A 139 -11.34 -13.55 4.87
C LEU A 139 -11.94 -14.95 4.66
N ASP A 140 -11.93 -15.82 5.67
CA ASP A 140 -12.58 -17.11 5.56
C ASP A 140 -14.11 -16.95 5.44
N ALA A 141 -14.69 -15.97 6.14
CA ALA A 141 -16.13 -15.67 6.09
C ALA A 141 -16.61 -15.17 4.71
N THR A 142 -15.70 -14.71 3.84
CA THR A 142 -16.06 -14.29 2.46
C THR A 142 -16.08 -15.44 1.47
N GLY A 143 -15.64 -16.65 1.87
CA GLY A 143 -15.48 -17.80 0.99
C GLY A 143 -14.19 -17.78 0.15
N PHE A 144 -13.44 -16.67 0.17
CA PHE A 144 -12.17 -16.51 -0.56
C PHE A 144 -10.94 -16.86 0.28
N GLY A 145 -11.11 -17.23 1.56
CA GLY A 145 -10.02 -17.54 2.47
C GLY A 145 -8.98 -18.51 1.91
N GLY A 146 -9.39 -19.48 1.07
CA GLY A 146 -8.50 -20.45 0.42
C GLY A 146 -7.37 -19.85 -0.43
N GLN A 147 -7.47 -18.57 -0.83
CA GLN A 147 -6.45 -17.86 -1.62
C GLN A 147 -5.36 -17.19 -0.79
N PHE A 148 -5.52 -17.14 0.54
CA PHE A 148 -4.62 -16.42 1.43
C PHE A 148 -3.85 -17.36 2.36
N ASP A 149 -2.55 -17.13 2.47
CA ASP A 149 -1.68 -17.78 3.46
C ASP A 149 -0.97 -16.74 4.31
N TYR A 150 -0.71 -17.09 5.57
CA TYR A 150 -0.27 -16.14 6.59
C TYR A 150 1.18 -16.42 6.98
N PHE A 151 1.97 -15.36 7.14
CA PHE A 151 3.38 -15.45 7.49
C PHE A 151 3.67 -14.54 8.68
N LEU A 152 4.24 -15.10 9.74
CA LEU A 152 4.75 -14.36 10.88
C LEU A 152 6.27 -14.32 10.81
N LEU A 153 6.81 -13.16 10.44
CA LEU A 153 8.24 -12.95 10.20
C LEU A 153 8.85 -12.16 11.36
N SER A 154 9.65 -12.82 12.19
CA SER A 154 10.12 -12.29 13.46
C SER A 154 11.61 -11.94 13.44
N ASP A 155 11.91 -10.71 13.85
CA ASP A 155 13.23 -10.21 14.23
C ASP A 155 13.36 -10.08 15.77
N THR A 156 12.53 -10.78 16.53
CA THR A 156 12.56 -10.76 18.00
C THR A 156 13.89 -11.28 18.52
N ASN A 157 14.53 -10.47 19.37
CA ASN A 157 15.82 -10.77 19.98
C ASN A 157 15.73 -11.00 21.49
N ARG A 158 14.55 -10.80 22.09
CA ARG A 158 14.24 -11.16 23.47
C ARG A 158 13.82 -12.62 23.56
N ALA A 159 14.55 -13.43 24.33
CA ALA A 159 14.31 -14.87 24.42
C ALA A 159 12.95 -15.23 25.03
N ASP A 160 12.51 -14.45 26.03
CA ASP A 160 11.20 -14.58 26.67
C ASP A 160 10.06 -14.35 25.65
N VAL A 161 10.18 -13.29 24.84
CA VAL A 161 9.18 -12.96 23.81
C VAL A 161 9.22 -13.97 22.67
N ALA A 162 10.40 -14.38 22.22
CA ALA A 162 10.52 -15.35 21.13
C ALA A 162 9.91 -16.71 21.48
N ARG A 163 10.07 -17.17 22.72
CA ARG A 163 9.40 -18.38 23.21
C ARG A 163 7.88 -18.22 23.20
N ALA A 164 7.37 -17.07 23.65
CA ALA A 164 5.94 -16.79 23.63
C ALA A 164 5.39 -16.72 22.18
N GLU A 165 6.15 -16.20 21.22
CA GLU A 165 5.78 -16.26 19.79
C GLU A 165 5.68 -17.71 19.29
N GLU A 166 6.70 -18.52 19.57
CA GLU A 166 6.76 -19.93 19.17
C GLU A 166 5.58 -20.72 19.75
N GLU A 167 5.28 -20.55 21.04
CA GLU A 167 4.14 -21.18 21.72
C GLU A 167 2.80 -20.73 21.12
N ALA A 168 2.63 -19.42 20.90
CA ALA A 168 1.37 -18.87 20.39
C ALA A 168 1.10 -19.28 18.93
N VAL A 169 2.15 -19.34 18.10
CA VAL A 169 2.01 -19.84 16.71
C VAL A 169 1.77 -21.35 16.70
N ALA A 170 2.48 -22.13 17.51
CA ALA A 170 2.25 -23.58 17.61
C ALA A 170 0.80 -23.87 18.03
N GLY A 171 0.27 -23.12 18.99
CA GLY A 171 -1.14 -23.18 19.39
C GLY A 171 -2.09 -22.91 18.22
N TRP A 172 -1.80 -21.89 17.40
CA TRP A 172 -2.60 -21.60 16.21
C TRP A 172 -2.49 -22.69 15.13
N GLN A 173 -1.30 -23.23 14.89
CA GLN A 173 -1.09 -24.28 13.89
C GLN A 173 -1.81 -25.58 14.27
N ALA A 174 -1.96 -25.86 15.57
CA ALA A 174 -2.69 -27.02 16.08
C ALA A 174 -4.22 -26.90 15.89
N GLU A 175 -4.75 -25.70 15.74
CA GLU A 175 -6.16 -25.49 15.41
C GLU A 175 -6.42 -25.97 13.97
N ALA A 176 -7.50 -26.74 13.75
CA ALA A 176 -7.86 -27.29 12.45
C ALA A 176 -8.13 -26.16 11.43
N GLY A 177 -7.08 -25.73 10.71
CA GLY A 177 -7.12 -24.61 9.76
C GLY A 177 -6.04 -23.54 9.93
N GLY A 178 -5.04 -23.74 10.80
CA GLY A 178 -3.90 -22.85 11.01
C GLY A 178 -2.93 -22.77 9.81
N ARG A 179 -3.31 -22.06 8.75
CA ARG A 179 -2.45 -21.76 7.57
C ARG A 179 -1.46 -20.63 7.86
N ILE A 180 -0.60 -20.82 8.85
CA ILE A 180 0.42 -19.84 9.23
C ILE A 180 1.82 -20.44 9.23
N LEU A 181 2.77 -19.73 8.61
CA LEU A 181 4.19 -20.04 8.69
C LEU A 181 4.87 -19.06 9.63
N TYR A 182 5.60 -19.57 10.61
CA TYR A 182 6.47 -18.77 11.48
C TYR A 182 7.92 -18.84 11.02
N ARG A 183 8.57 -17.68 10.95
CA ARG A 183 10.00 -17.58 10.64
C ARG A 183 10.65 -16.53 11.54
N ARG A 184 11.50 -16.98 12.45
CA ARG A 184 12.43 -16.10 13.19
C ARG A 184 13.82 -16.18 12.61
N ARG A 185 14.45 -15.02 12.37
CA ARG A 185 15.83 -14.98 11.84
C ARG A 185 16.87 -14.99 12.98
N PRO A 186 18.02 -15.66 12.79
CA PRO A 186 19.11 -15.60 13.76
C PRO A 186 19.90 -14.29 13.71
N VAL A 187 19.93 -13.64 12.54
CA VAL A 187 20.62 -12.37 12.30
C VAL A 187 19.67 -11.41 11.59
N ASN A 188 19.40 -10.26 12.20
CA ASN A 188 18.34 -9.33 11.78
C ASN A 188 18.84 -8.28 10.79
N THR A 189 19.62 -8.70 9.79
CA THR A 189 20.16 -7.80 8.77
C THR A 189 19.03 -7.15 7.99
N GLY A 190 19.04 -5.82 7.90
CA GLY A 190 18.02 -5.04 7.19
C GLY A 190 16.67 -4.94 7.93
N PHE A 191 16.57 -5.42 9.17
CA PHE A 191 15.36 -5.35 10.01
C PHE A 191 14.11 -5.83 9.24
N LYS A 192 12.99 -5.10 9.31
CA LYS A 192 11.73 -5.36 8.60
C LYS A 192 11.92 -5.64 7.10
N ALA A 193 12.74 -4.83 6.42
CA ALA A 193 13.02 -5.03 4.99
C ALA A 193 13.78 -6.35 4.73
N GLY A 194 14.63 -6.76 5.68
CA GLY A 194 15.30 -8.05 5.65
C GLY A 194 14.35 -9.24 5.77
N ASN A 195 13.34 -9.16 6.64
CA ASN A 195 12.30 -10.19 6.75
C ASN A 195 11.52 -10.35 5.45
N VAL A 196 11.11 -9.22 4.85
CA VAL A 196 10.43 -9.23 3.55
C VAL A 196 11.33 -9.83 2.46
N ARG A 197 12.62 -9.48 2.44
CA ARG A 197 13.59 -10.08 1.50
C ARG A 197 13.73 -11.59 1.69
N ASP A 198 13.86 -12.07 2.92
CA ASP A 198 13.96 -13.50 3.25
C ASP A 198 12.71 -14.25 2.75
N PHE A 199 11.53 -13.66 2.96
CA PHE A 199 10.28 -14.19 2.43
C PHE A 199 10.30 -14.28 0.90
N CYS A 200 10.64 -13.18 0.20
CA CYS A 200 10.66 -13.15 -1.26
C CYS A 200 11.60 -14.22 -1.85
N LEU A 201 12.75 -14.45 -1.22
CA LEU A 201 13.74 -15.43 -1.68
C LEU A 201 13.33 -16.89 -1.38
N THR A 202 12.54 -17.12 -0.34
CA THR A 202 12.25 -18.49 0.14
C THR A 202 10.87 -18.98 -0.30
N TRP A 203 9.84 -18.14 -0.18
CA TRP A 203 8.44 -18.51 -0.44
C TRP A 203 7.76 -17.61 -1.49
N GLY A 204 8.29 -16.42 -1.74
CA GLY A 204 7.63 -15.40 -2.57
C GLY A 204 7.23 -15.87 -3.97
N GLY A 205 8.00 -16.79 -4.57
CA GLY A 205 7.69 -17.33 -5.90
C GLY A 205 6.40 -18.16 -6.00
N ALA A 206 5.76 -18.50 -4.87
CA ALA A 206 4.50 -19.24 -4.83
C ALA A 206 3.25 -18.36 -4.78
N TYR A 207 3.42 -17.03 -4.72
CA TYR A 207 2.34 -16.06 -4.53
C TYR A 207 2.39 -14.99 -5.63
N ASP A 208 1.20 -14.57 -6.09
CA ASP A 208 1.05 -13.47 -7.05
C ASP A 208 1.22 -12.11 -6.36
N PHE A 209 0.75 -12.02 -5.10
CA PHE A 209 0.82 -10.81 -4.30
C PHE A 209 1.34 -11.09 -2.89
N MET A 210 1.96 -10.08 -2.28
CA MET A 210 2.19 -10.05 -0.83
C MET A 210 1.57 -8.79 -0.23
N LEU A 211 0.93 -8.94 0.93
CA LEU A 211 0.36 -7.86 1.72
C LEU A 211 1.11 -7.77 3.07
N PRO A 212 2.08 -6.85 3.21
CA PRO A 212 2.77 -6.65 4.47
C PRO A 212 1.93 -5.83 5.45
N LEU A 213 1.79 -6.33 6.68
CA LEU A 213 1.10 -5.72 7.81
C LEU A 213 2.09 -5.48 8.96
N ASP A 214 1.95 -4.35 9.65
CA ASP A 214 2.61 -4.12 10.94
C ASP A 214 1.93 -4.93 12.05
N ALA A 215 2.63 -5.19 13.15
CA ALA A 215 2.12 -5.97 14.28
C ALA A 215 0.89 -5.33 14.97
N ASP A 216 0.66 -4.04 14.77
CA ASP A 216 -0.49 -3.28 15.27
C ASP A 216 -1.59 -3.05 14.22
N SER A 217 -1.37 -3.48 12.97
CA SER A 217 -2.32 -3.32 11.87
C SER A 217 -3.47 -4.32 11.95
N LEU A 218 -4.67 -3.84 11.62
CA LEU A 218 -5.86 -4.65 11.41
C LEU A 218 -6.54 -4.15 10.13
N MET A 219 -6.75 -5.05 9.17
CA MET A 219 -7.38 -4.73 7.89
C MET A 219 -8.66 -5.55 7.73
N GLY A 220 -9.77 -4.89 7.41
CA GLY A 220 -11.02 -5.59 7.15
C GLY A 220 -10.94 -6.40 5.85
N ALA A 221 -11.64 -7.54 5.80
CA ALA A 221 -11.67 -8.40 4.62
C ALA A 221 -12.05 -7.65 3.31
N PRO A 222 -13.04 -6.73 3.29
CA PRO A 222 -13.33 -5.96 2.07
C PRO A 222 -12.13 -5.16 1.55
N ALA A 223 -11.35 -4.56 2.45
CA ALA A 223 -10.18 -3.76 2.07
C ALA A 223 -9.05 -4.65 1.55
N VAL A 224 -8.87 -5.86 2.09
CA VAL A 224 -7.90 -6.83 1.55
C VAL A 224 -8.33 -7.32 0.17
N LEU A 225 -9.62 -7.61 -0.02
CA LEU A 225 -10.16 -8.08 -1.30
C LEU A 225 -10.07 -7.00 -2.40
N ASP A 226 -10.24 -5.72 -2.06
CA ASP A 226 -10.06 -4.61 -3.01
C ASP A 226 -8.61 -4.47 -3.53
N LEU A 227 -7.64 -5.15 -2.92
CA LEU A 227 -6.22 -5.12 -3.30
C LEU A 227 -5.78 -6.29 -4.19
N VAL A 228 -6.60 -7.34 -4.35
CA VAL A 228 -6.22 -8.60 -5.01
C VAL A 228 -7.10 -8.95 -6.20
#